data_AF-A0A7X4CQ61-F1
#
_entry.id   AF-A0A7X4CQ61-F1
#
_cell.length_a   1.000
_cell.length_b   1.000
_cell.length_c   1.000
_cell.angle_alpha   90.00
_cell.angle_beta   90.00
_cell.angle_gamma   90.00
#
_symmetry.space_group_name_H-M   'P 1'
#
loop_
_entity.id
_entity.type
_entity.pdbx_description
1 polymer ?
#
loop_
_entity_poly.entity_id
_entity_poly.type
_entity_poly.pdbx_seq_one_letter_code
_entity_poly.pdbx_strand_id
1 'polypeptide(L)'
;MFYPAYINLQNRKCLVIGGGTVAERKVVSMLISGGDVTVVSPDATELVAFLAEIGSIRWHKRDLIQGDTNGYFLVCAATDFITINSAVFTEAHETNNIRLVNVVDVIPQCTFAAASVVTDGEVMLSISTSGKSPATSRRIREHFEEMLNASSLYTLGYENGKPVSVGDLGLPYPVYLLLNNRKCVVLCDHKTPEIQRRITLLRLCDANVICLSPDEVKSQDFENAFLVISTEKTYLENCLENDSQFIYELLDDQNAGTHFTPNLIIDDDLIVSISAKNGNQICQTEDLFVKLKHLFENNGFGAYINLLGTRRSEVLEAFPTSKMRADFFETLIGHVADTSKTCCLSLTDQNCTAECLFNWVRHGKIDQANTLITNLLNEQRAY
;
A
#
# COMPACT_ATOMS: atom_id res chain seq x y z
N MET A 1 -3.29 -9.90 7.25
CA MET A 1 -3.66 -8.50 6.97
C MET A 1 -2.42 -7.62 7.04
N PHE A 2 -2.37 -6.51 6.29
CA PHE A 2 -1.33 -5.48 6.42
C PHE A 2 -1.90 -4.21 7.08
N TYR A 3 -1.06 -3.46 7.79
CA TYR A 3 -1.51 -2.26 8.52
C TYR A 3 -1.51 -1.02 7.61
N PRO A 4 -2.66 -0.40 7.32
CA PRO A 4 -2.73 0.79 6.47
C PRO A 4 -2.14 2.01 7.20
N ALA A 5 -1.18 2.68 6.57
CA ALA A 5 -0.53 3.86 7.11
C ALA A 5 -0.29 4.88 6.00
N TYR A 6 -0.53 6.14 6.31
CA TYR A 6 -0.24 7.26 5.42
C TYR A 6 1.02 7.94 5.94
N ILE A 7 2.13 7.75 5.23
CA ILE A 7 3.45 8.24 5.63
C ILE A 7 3.56 9.72 5.28
N ASN A 8 4.02 10.51 6.26
CA ASN A 8 4.39 11.90 6.05
C ASN A 8 5.79 11.96 5.44
N LEU A 9 5.87 12.22 4.14
CA LEU A 9 7.14 12.36 3.41
C LEU A 9 7.63 13.80 3.28
N GLN A 10 6.91 14.79 3.83
CA GLN A 10 7.29 16.19 3.69
C GLN A 10 8.74 16.42 4.13
N ASN A 11 9.58 16.83 3.19
CA ASN A 11 11.01 17.08 3.38
C ASN A 11 11.81 15.86 3.91
N ARG A 12 11.29 14.64 3.75
CA ARG A 12 11.98 13.41 4.15
C ARG A 12 12.78 12.84 2.98
N LYS A 13 14.02 12.45 3.25
CA LYS A 13 14.91 11.82 2.25
C LYS A 13 14.37 10.46 1.85
N CYS A 14 14.11 10.29 0.55
CA CYS A 14 13.62 9.05 -0.03
C CYS A 14 14.59 8.53 -1.10
N LEU A 15 14.96 7.26 -1.04
CA LEU A 15 15.88 6.62 -1.99
C LEU A 15 15.13 5.62 -2.87
N VAL A 16 15.36 5.69 -4.17
CA VAL A 16 14.91 4.70 -5.14
C VAL A 16 16.12 4.12 -5.88
N ILE A 17 16.33 2.81 -5.76
CA ILE A 17 17.36 2.08 -6.50
C ILE A 17 16.74 1.44 -7.74
N GLY A 18 17.26 1.80 -8.90
CA GLY A 18 16.69 1.49 -10.22
C GLY A 18 16.04 2.70 -10.87
N GLY A 19 16.01 2.72 -12.21
CA GLY A 19 15.46 3.82 -13.01
C GLY A 19 14.43 3.38 -14.05
N GLY A 20 13.92 2.15 -13.99
CA GLY A 20 12.87 1.65 -14.87
C GLY A 20 11.47 2.16 -14.50
N THR A 21 10.44 1.68 -15.20
CA THR A 21 9.04 2.11 -15.00
C THR A 21 8.51 1.84 -13.59
N VAL A 22 8.99 0.80 -12.90
CA VAL A 22 8.62 0.57 -11.50
C VAL A 22 9.20 1.64 -10.57
N ALA A 23 10.45 2.03 -10.79
CA ALA A 23 11.12 3.08 -10.04
C ALA A 23 10.49 4.45 -10.32
N GLU A 24 10.20 4.77 -11.58
CA GLU A 24 9.53 6.01 -11.98
C GLU A 24 8.23 6.24 -11.20
N ARG A 25 7.38 5.23 -11.09
CA ARG A 25 6.11 5.32 -10.35
C ARG A 25 6.30 5.61 -8.86
N LYS A 26 7.38 5.08 -8.27
CA LYS A 26 7.75 5.35 -6.88
C LYS A 26 8.26 6.78 -6.72
N VAL A 27 9.09 7.24 -7.65
CA VAL A 27 9.58 8.63 -7.70
C VAL A 27 8.40 9.60 -7.75
N VAL A 28 7.46 9.40 -8.69
CA VAL A 28 6.25 10.24 -8.83
C VAL A 28 5.43 10.24 -7.54
N SER A 29 5.13 9.06 -6.98
CA SER A 29 4.36 8.92 -5.74
C SER A 29 5.03 9.61 -4.54
N MET A 30 6.36 9.55 -4.42
CA MET A 30 7.09 10.23 -3.36
C MET A 30 7.12 11.76 -3.56
N LEU A 31 7.27 12.23 -4.81
CA LEU A 31 7.28 13.66 -5.13
C LEU A 31 5.95 14.34 -4.82
N ILE A 32 4.81 13.74 -5.22
CA ILE A 32 3.48 14.31 -4.92
C ILE A 32 3.18 14.35 -3.42
N SER A 33 3.93 13.58 -2.62
CA SER A 33 3.86 13.55 -1.16
C SER A 33 4.94 14.40 -0.47
N GLY A 34 5.68 15.22 -1.21
CA GLY A 34 6.66 16.16 -0.66
C GLY A 34 8.00 15.51 -0.28
N GLY A 35 8.28 14.30 -0.76
CA GLY A 35 9.54 13.59 -0.52
C GLY A 35 10.74 14.22 -1.23
N ASP A 36 11.89 14.25 -0.55
CA ASP A 36 13.18 14.62 -1.13
C ASP A 36 13.82 13.39 -1.79
N VAL A 37 13.51 13.21 -3.09
CA VAL A 37 13.78 11.96 -3.81
C VAL A 37 15.18 11.94 -4.42
N THR A 38 15.90 10.84 -4.16
CA THR A 38 17.16 10.48 -4.81
C THR A 38 17.02 9.15 -5.54
N VAL A 39 17.49 9.10 -6.78
CA VAL A 39 17.52 7.90 -7.63
C VAL A 39 18.97 7.48 -7.84
N VAL A 40 19.27 6.20 -7.65
CA VAL A 40 20.57 5.59 -8.01
C VAL A 40 20.31 4.53 -9.07
N SER A 41 20.78 4.78 -10.29
CA SER A 41 20.68 3.82 -11.39
C SER A 41 21.57 4.24 -12.57
N PRO A 42 22.20 3.30 -13.31
CA PRO A 42 22.96 3.60 -14.52
C PRO A 42 22.11 4.24 -15.62
N ASP A 43 20.85 3.82 -15.72
CA ASP A 43 19.88 4.24 -16.73
C ASP A 43 18.58 4.66 -16.05
N ALA A 44 17.80 5.50 -16.73
CA ALA A 44 16.52 5.99 -16.23
C ALA A 44 15.53 6.16 -17.37
N THR A 45 14.24 6.12 -17.05
CA THR A 45 13.18 6.51 -17.99
C THR A 45 13.28 7.99 -18.36
N GLU A 46 12.57 8.38 -19.42
CA GLU A 46 12.53 9.76 -19.90
C GLU A 46 12.03 10.73 -18.81
N LEU A 47 10.98 10.36 -18.07
CA LEU A 47 10.45 11.19 -16.98
C LEU A 47 11.45 11.33 -15.82
N VAL A 48 12.11 10.25 -15.38
CA VAL A 48 13.10 10.35 -14.30
C VAL A 48 14.29 11.23 -14.71
N ALA A 49 14.77 11.08 -15.96
CA ALA A 49 15.82 11.94 -16.49
C ALA A 49 15.38 13.41 -16.56
N PHE A 50 14.17 13.68 -17.05
CA PHE A 50 13.59 15.02 -17.12
C PHE A 50 13.42 15.66 -15.73
N LEU A 51 12.90 14.92 -14.75
CA LEU A 51 12.74 15.38 -13.36
C LEU A 51 14.09 15.74 -12.72
N ALA A 52 15.15 15.00 -13.06
CA ALA A 52 16.50 15.32 -12.61
C ALA A 52 17.05 16.59 -13.29
N GLU A 53 16.81 16.75 -14.59
CA GLU A 53 17.22 17.94 -15.37
C GLU A 53 16.61 19.23 -14.83
N ILE A 54 15.32 19.21 -14.47
CA ILE A 54 14.64 20.37 -13.90
C ILE A 54 14.89 20.54 -12.38
N GLY A 55 15.68 19.65 -11.76
CA GLY A 55 16.07 19.73 -10.36
C GLY A 55 15.00 19.26 -9.35
N SER A 56 13.94 18.57 -9.80
CA SER A 56 12.92 18.00 -8.91
C SER A 56 13.43 16.79 -8.12
N ILE A 57 14.42 16.07 -8.63
CA ILE A 57 15.05 14.93 -7.96
C ILE A 57 16.58 14.98 -8.10
N ARG A 58 17.28 14.23 -7.25
CA ARG A 58 18.70 13.91 -7.46
C ARG A 58 18.83 12.58 -8.17
N TRP A 59 19.52 12.53 -9.31
CA TRP A 59 19.83 11.28 -10.00
C TRP A 59 21.33 11.01 -10.01
N HIS A 60 21.75 9.94 -9.36
CA HIS A 60 23.09 9.39 -9.45
C HIS A 60 23.14 8.36 -10.58
N LYS A 61 23.65 8.79 -11.72
CA LYS A 61 23.81 7.95 -12.92
C LYS A 61 24.98 6.97 -12.78
N ARG A 62 24.81 5.95 -11.94
CA ARG A 62 25.78 4.89 -11.64
C ARG A 62 25.09 3.70 -10.98
N ASP A 63 25.83 2.60 -10.84
CA ASP A 63 25.44 1.47 -10.01
C ASP A 63 25.40 1.84 -8.52
N LEU A 64 24.64 1.04 -7.77
CA LEU A 64 24.60 1.07 -6.30
C LEU A 64 25.99 0.77 -5.74
N ILE A 65 26.40 1.54 -4.73
CA ILE A 65 27.59 1.25 -3.92
C ILE A 65 27.19 1.12 -2.45
N GLN A 66 28.02 0.40 -1.68
CA GLN A 66 27.84 0.28 -0.25
C GLN A 66 27.85 1.67 0.42
N GLY A 67 26.91 1.90 1.32
CA GLY A 67 26.67 3.14 2.04
C GLY A 67 25.61 4.05 1.41
N ASP A 68 25.12 3.73 0.20
CA ASP A 68 24.12 4.55 -0.49
C ASP A 68 22.80 4.65 0.27
N THR A 69 22.46 3.67 1.10
CA THR A 69 21.21 3.70 1.89
C THR A 69 21.30 4.54 3.17
N ASN A 70 22.47 5.07 3.53
CA ASN A 70 22.68 5.77 4.80
C ASN A 70 21.84 7.06 4.92
N GLY A 71 21.14 7.21 6.05
CA GLY A 71 20.44 8.46 6.41
C GLY A 71 19.16 8.75 5.61
N TYR A 72 18.64 7.76 4.89
CA TYR A 72 17.33 7.86 4.23
C TYR A 72 16.21 7.45 5.20
N PHE A 73 15.08 8.13 5.08
CA PHE A 73 13.88 7.81 5.84
C PHE A 73 13.12 6.63 5.23
N LEU A 74 13.13 6.54 3.90
CA LEU A 74 12.47 5.50 3.13
C LEU A 74 13.36 5.05 1.97
N VAL A 75 13.47 3.74 1.77
CA VAL A 75 14.24 3.12 0.68
C VAL A 75 13.35 2.19 -0.14
N CYS A 76 13.43 2.29 -1.47
CA CYS A 76 12.81 1.35 -2.39
C CYS A 76 13.86 0.74 -3.34
N ALA A 77 13.90 -0.58 -3.44
CA ALA A 77 14.68 -1.31 -4.45
C ALA A 77 13.74 -1.84 -5.54
N ALA A 78 13.96 -1.36 -6.77
CA ALA A 78 13.12 -1.62 -7.93
C ALA A 78 13.97 -1.94 -9.17
N THR A 79 14.99 -2.77 -9.00
CA THR A 79 15.83 -3.28 -10.10
C THR A 79 15.35 -4.64 -10.58
N ASP A 80 15.76 -5.05 -11.78
CA ASP A 80 15.53 -6.39 -12.31
C ASP A 80 16.44 -7.46 -11.66
N PHE A 81 17.40 -7.04 -10.82
CA PHE A 81 18.40 -7.91 -10.22
C PHE A 81 18.05 -8.21 -8.76
N ILE A 82 17.58 -9.43 -8.52
CA ILE A 82 17.24 -9.91 -7.18
C ILE A 82 18.39 -9.77 -6.17
N THR A 83 19.63 -9.97 -6.62
CA THR A 83 20.83 -9.85 -5.77
C THR A 83 21.07 -8.43 -5.28
N ILE A 84 20.88 -7.43 -6.15
CA ILE A 84 20.98 -6.01 -5.80
C ILE A 84 19.86 -5.65 -4.82
N ASN A 85 18.63 -6.05 -5.16
CA ASN A 85 17.45 -5.80 -4.35
C ASN A 85 17.58 -6.36 -2.91
N SER A 86 18.11 -7.58 -2.76
CA SER A 86 18.38 -8.17 -1.44
C SER A 86 19.50 -7.44 -0.69
N ALA A 87 20.58 -7.03 -1.37
CA ALA A 87 21.66 -6.27 -0.75
C ALA A 87 21.18 -4.91 -0.20
N VAL A 88 20.30 -4.23 -0.95
CA VAL A 88 19.65 -2.98 -0.50
C VAL A 88 18.84 -3.22 0.77
N PHE A 89 18.10 -4.33 0.88
CA PHE A 89 17.32 -4.63 2.08
C PHE A 89 18.22 -4.83 3.30
N THR A 90 19.25 -5.66 3.19
CA THR A 90 20.21 -5.91 4.29
C THR A 90 20.89 -4.61 4.73
N GLU A 91 21.35 -3.80 3.79
CA GLU A 91 22.00 -2.54 4.13
C GLU A 91 21.01 -1.54 4.77
N ALA A 92 19.87 -1.29 4.13
CA ALA A 92 18.91 -0.30 4.62
C ALA A 92 18.26 -0.74 5.95
N HIS A 93 17.74 -1.96 6.02
CA HIS A 93 16.94 -2.41 7.16
C HIS A 93 17.79 -2.95 8.31
N GLU A 94 18.76 -3.83 8.01
CA GLU A 94 19.49 -4.56 9.05
C GLU A 94 20.72 -3.78 9.55
N THR A 95 21.40 -3.05 8.66
CA THR A 95 22.58 -2.25 9.03
C THR A 95 22.21 -0.83 9.46
N ASN A 96 21.38 -0.16 8.65
CA ASN A 96 21.02 1.25 8.86
C ASN A 96 19.71 1.46 9.63
N ASN A 97 19.03 0.37 10.03
CA ASN A 97 17.80 0.40 10.82
C ASN A 97 16.66 1.23 10.21
N ILE A 98 16.62 1.37 8.89
CA ILE A 98 15.53 2.05 8.19
C ILE A 98 14.26 1.21 8.31
N ARG A 99 13.19 1.81 8.84
CA ARG A 99 11.92 1.09 9.05
C ARG A 99 11.05 1.04 7.81
N LEU A 100 11.26 1.90 6.83
CA LEU A 100 10.49 1.93 5.59
C LEU A 100 11.35 1.46 4.42
N VAL A 101 11.33 0.15 4.16
CA VAL A 101 12.04 -0.49 3.06
C VAL A 101 11.04 -1.30 2.23
N ASN A 102 11.03 -1.08 0.92
CA ASN A 102 10.23 -1.86 -0.02
C ASN A 102 11.12 -2.42 -1.14
N VAL A 103 11.24 -3.74 -1.19
CA VAL A 103 11.86 -4.45 -2.30
C VAL A 103 10.76 -4.97 -3.22
N VAL A 104 10.73 -4.49 -4.46
CA VAL A 104 9.71 -4.87 -5.44
C VAL A 104 9.72 -6.39 -5.63
N ASP A 105 8.53 -6.98 -5.62
CA ASP A 105 8.26 -8.41 -5.81
C ASP A 105 8.89 -9.38 -4.79
N VAL A 106 9.50 -8.88 -3.69
CA VAL A 106 10.11 -9.71 -2.64
C VAL A 106 9.51 -9.37 -1.27
N ILE A 107 8.32 -9.89 -1.00
CA ILE A 107 7.56 -9.63 0.26
C ILE A 107 8.39 -9.89 1.54
N PRO A 108 9.17 -11.00 1.67
CA PRO A 108 9.98 -11.23 2.86
C PRO A 108 11.06 -10.16 3.11
N GLN A 109 11.44 -9.41 2.08
CA GLN A 109 12.40 -8.30 2.13
C GLN A 109 11.67 -6.95 2.05
N CYS A 110 10.45 -6.86 2.59
CA CYS A 110 9.70 -5.62 2.71
C CYS A 110 9.32 -5.37 4.17
N THR A 111 9.32 -4.10 4.55
CA THR A 111 8.69 -3.63 5.79
C THR A 111 7.34 -2.95 5.51
N PHE A 112 7.10 -2.58 4.26
CA PHE A 112 5.80 -2.09 3.78
C PHE A 112 5.56 -2.54 2.33
N ALA A 113 4.29 -2.67 1.96
CA ALA A 113 3.83 -2.82 0.59
C ALA A 113 3.30 -1.49 0.08
N ALA A 114 3.54 -1.20 -1.21
CA ALA A 114 2.94 -0.05 -1.86
C ALA A 114 1.42 -0.25 -2.01
N ALA A 115 0.66 0.83 -1.84
CA ALA A 115 -0.77 0.80 -2.03
C ALA A 115 -1.17 0.87 -3.51
N SER A 116 -2.33 0.30 -3.86
CA SER A 116 -3.02 0.66 -5.11
C SER A 116 -3.77 1.96 -4.85
N VAL A 117 -3.50 3.00 -5.63
CA VAL A 117 -3.97 4.36 -5.34
C VAL A 117 -4.79 4.91 -6.48
N VAL A 118 -5.86 5.62 -6.14
CA VAL A 118 -6.65 6.47 -7.04
C VAL A 118 -6.57 7.89 -6.51
N THR A 119 -6.27 8.87 -7.36
CA THR A 119 -6.33 10.27 -6.94
C THR A 119 -6.67 11.20 -8.09
N ASP A 120 -7.52 12.20 -7.81
CA ASP A 120 -7.79 13.33 -8.71
C ASP A 120 -6.93 14.56 -8.36
N GLY A 121 -5.98 14.43 -7.43
CA GLY A 121 -5.15 15.51 -6.89
C GLY A 121 -5.68 16.15 -5.61
N GLU A 122 -6.96 15.92 -5.27
CA GLU A 122 -7.59 16.46 -4.06
C GLU A 122 -8.07 15.35 -3.12
N VAL A 123 -8.60 14.26 -3.66
CA VAL A 123 -8.97 13.05 -2.94
C VAL A 123 -8.00 11.93 -3.30
N MET A 124 -7.64 11.11 -2.31
CA MET A 124 -6.82 9.91 -2.49
C MET A 124 -7.52 8.71 -1.87
N LEU A 125 -7.75 7.69 -2.67
CA LEU A 125 -8.19 6.37 -2.23
C LEU A 125 -7.03 5.40 -2.29
N SER A 126 -6.90 4.55 -1.28
CA SER A 126 -5.94 3.46 -1.28
C SER A 126 -6.66 2.13 -1.08
N ILE A 127 -6.28 1.12 -1.88
CA ILE A 127 -6.94 -0.19 -1.94
C ILE A 127 -5.86 -1.27 -1.75
N SER A 128 -6.14 -2.21 -0.85
CA SER A 128 -5.32 -3.42 -0.66
C SER A 128 -6.20 -4.64 -0.50
N THR A 129 -5.69 -5.74 -1.04
CA THR A 129 -6.22 -7.08 -0.85
C THR A 129 -5.27 -7.94 -0.01
N SER A 130 -4.39 -7.30 0.77
CA SER A 130 -3.30 -7.92 1.54
C SER A 130 -2.45 -8.89 0.71
N GLY A 131 -2.25 -8.58 -0.57
CA GLY A 131 -1.50 -9.40 -1.53
C GLY A 131 -2.26 -10.63 -2.07
N LYS A 132 -3.49 -10.91 -1.59
CA LYS A 132 -4.28 -12.10 -2.00
C LYS A 132 -4.80 -12.00 -3.43
N SER A 133 -5.26 -10.83 -3.85
CA SER A 133 -5.77 -10.62 -5.22
C SER A 133 -5.39 -9.24 -5.79
N PRO A 134 -4.20 -9.10 -6.40
CA PRO A 134 -3.80 -7.86 -7.08
C PRO A 134 -4.75 -7.47 -8.23
N ALA A 135 -5.31 -8.45 -8.93
CA ALA A 135 -6.26 -8.22 -10.03
C ALA A 135 -7.58 -7.61 -9.54
N THR A 136 -8.12 -8.06 -8.39
CA THR A 136 -9.31 -7.43 -7.79
C THR A 136 -9.01 -6.00 -7.35
N SER A 137 -7.84 -5.76 -6.73
CA SER A 137 -7.40 -4.40 -6.38
C SER A 137 -7.31 -3.49 -7.61
N ARG A 138 -6.80 -4.01 -8.73
CA ARG A 138 -6.75 -3.30 -10.01
C ARG A 138 -8.13 -2.93 -10.53
N ARG A 139 -9.09 -3.87 -10.57
CA ARG A 139 -10.47 -3.59 -11.04
C ARG A 139 -11.19 -2.55 -10.19
N ILE A 140 -11.04 -2.63 -8.86
CA ILE A 140 -11.61 -1.62 -7.96
C ILE A 140 -10.98 -0.26 -8.22
N ARG A 141 -9.64 -0.22 -8.40
CA ARG A 141 -8.93 1.02 -8.73
C ARG A 141 -9.41 1.63 -10.05
N GLU A 142 -9.42 0.85 -11.13
CA GLU A 142 -9.85 1.30 -12.47
C GLU A 142 -11.28 1.87 -12.46
N HIS A 143 -12.19 1.21 -11.74
CA HIS A 143 -13.55 1.72 -11.56
C HIS A 143 -13.59 3.10 -10.89
N PHE A 144 -12.79 3.31 -9.84
CA PHE A 144 -12.75 4.60 -9.14
C PHE A 144 -11.93 5.66 -9.90
N GLU A 145 -10.95 5.27 -10.70
CA GLU A 145 -10.26 6.17 -11.64
C GLU A 145 -11.28 6.78 -12.61
N GLU A 146 -12.16 5.95 -13.18
CA GLU A 146 -13.26 6.41 -14.03
C GLU A 146 -14.28 7.25 -13.26
N MET A 147 -14.77 6.77 -12.11
CA MET A 147 -15.81 7.45 -11.32
C MET A 147 -15.39 8.86 -10.88
N LEU A 148 -14.12 9.04 -10.50
CA LEU A 148 -13.59 10.31 -10.01
C LEU A 148 -13.04 11.20 -11.14
N ASN A 149 -13.00 10.72 -12.38
CA ASN A 149 -12.21 11.33 -13.45
C ASN A 149 -10.75 11.57 -13.02
N ALA A 150 -10.23 10.65 -12.22
CA ALA A 150 -8.91 10.76 -11.63
C ALA A 150 -7.84 10.47 -12.69
N SER A 151 -6.76 11.26 -12.68
CA SER A 151 -5.55 10.89 -13.41
C SER A 151 -4.88 9.76 -12.64
N SER A 152 -4.58 8.66 -13.33
CA SER A 152 -3.87 7.59 -12.66
C SER A 152 -2.50 8.07 -12.20
N LEU A 153 -1.99 7.57 -11.06
CA LEU A 153 -0.58 7.74 -10.70
C LEU A 153 0.35 7.33 -11.86
N TYR A 154 -0.10 6.41 -12.74
CA TYR A 154 0.66 5.98 -13.91
C TYR A 154 0.76 7.03 -15.03
N THR A 155 -0.13 8.02 -15.04
CA THR A 155 -0.13 9.10 -16.04
C THR A 155 0.38 10.42 -15.48
N LEU A 156 0.52 10.55 -14.15
CA LEU A 156 1.14 11.72 -13.54
C LEU A 156 2.60 11.85 -14.00
N GLY A 157 2.96 13.07 -14.40
CA GLY A 157 4.27 13.36 -14.99
C GLY A 157 4.33 13.19 -16.50
N TYR A 158 3.24 12.80 -17.17
CA TYR A 158 3.16 12.82 -18.63
C TYR A 158 1.96 13.63 -19.12
N GLU A 159 2.17 14.47 -20.13
CA GLU A 159 1.11 15.15 -20.86
C GLU A 159 1.35 14.97 -22.37
N ASN A 160 0.35 14.47 -23.10
CA ASN A 160 0.45 14.16 -24.53
C ASN A 160 1.68 13.27 -24.87
N GLY A 161 2.02 12.34 -23.97
CA GLY A 161 3.15 11.41 -24.13
C GLY A 161 4.53 12.02 -23.86
N LYS A 162 4.61 13.25 -23.34
CA LYS A 162 5.86 13.91 -22.99
C LYS A 162 5.98 14.11 -21.47
N PRO A 163 7.20 14.00 -20.90
CA PRO A 163 7.43 14.34 -19.50
C PRO A 163 7.01 15.77 -19.16
N VAL A 164 6.36 15.94 -18.01
CA VAL A 164 6.01 17.23 -17.40
C VAL A 164 6.42 17.24 -15.94
N SER A 165 6.53 18.43 -15.35
CA SER A 165 6.96 18.57 -13.94
C SER A 165 5.96 17.90 -13.01
N VAL A 166 6.48 17.21 -11.99
CA VAL A 166 5.69 16.67 -10.88
C VAL A 166 6.09 17.42 -9.62
N GLY A 167 5.11 18.07 -8.99
CA GLY A 167 5.30 18.81 -7.74
C GLY A 167 4.60 18.15 -6.57
N ASP A 168 4.88 18.68 -5.37
CA ASP A 168 4.18 18.32 -4.13
C ASP A 168 2.70 18.74 -4.23
N LEU A 169 1.81 17.76 -4.09
CA LEU A 169 0.36 17.98 -4.10
C LEU A 169 -0.22 18.05 -2.68
N GLY A 170 0.60 17.91 -1.64
CA GLY A 170 0.17 17.82 -0.25
C GLY A 170 -0.59 16.54 0.06
N LEU A 171 -0.39 15.49 -0.75
CA LEU A 171 -1.05 14.20 -0.57
C LEU A 171 -0.17 13.27 0.27
N PRO A 172 -0.73 12.46 1.18
CA PRO A 172 0.05 11.51 1.95
C PRO A 172 0.67 10.42 1.06
N TYR A 173 1.70 9.72 1.55
CA TYR A 173 2.26 8.54 0.86
C TYR A 173 1.64 7.25 1.44
N PRO A 174 0.65 6.64 0.77
CA PRO A 174 -0.08 5.50 1.31
C PRO A 174 0.73 4.22 1.22
N VAL A 175 0.85 3.53 2.35
CA VAL A 175 1.51 2.23 2.45
C VAL A 175 0.69 1.26 3.29
N TYR A 176 1.02 -0.02 3.13
CA TYR A 176 0.55 -1.07 4.02
C TYR A 176 1.74 -1.68 4.74
N LEU A 177 1.91 -1.39 6.02
CA LEU A 177 3.03 -1.87 6.84
C LEU A 177 2.89 -3.38 7.11
N LEU A 178 4.01 -4.09 6.98
CA LEU A 178 4.10 -5.52 7.25
C LEU A 178 4.57 -5.70 8.70
N LEU A 179 3.61 -5.83 9.62
CA LEU A 179 3.88 -5.79 11.06
C LEU A 179 4.08 -7.17 11.72
N ASN A 180 4.01 -8.27 10.96
CA ASN A 180 4.16 -9.62 11.49
C ASN A 180 5.41 -9.76 12.37
N ASN A 181 5.23 -10.10 13.65
CA ASN A 181 6.25 -10.21 14.70
C ASN A 181 7.05 -8.93 14.99
N ARG A 182 6.66 -7.77 14.45
CA ARG A 182 7.33 -6.49 14.72
C ARG A 182 6.83 -5.90 16.03
N LYS A 183 7.76 -5.39 16.84
CA LYS A 183 7.47 -4.70 18.10
C LYS A 183 6.77 -3.37 17.81
N CYS A 184 5.55 -3.23 18.31
CA CYS A 184 4.76 -2.00 18.23
C CYS A 184 4.42 -1.54 19.64
N VAL A 185 4.78 -0.30 19.98
CA VAL A 185 4.56 0.27 21.31
C VAL A 185 3.36 1.21 21.26
N VAL A 186 2.47 1.11 22.24
CA VAL A 186 1.33 2.01 22.40
C VAL A 186 1.46 2.68 23.75
N LEU A 187 1.68 4.00 23.74
CA LEU A 187 1.77 4.85 24.92
C LEU A 187 0.41 5.49 25.16
N CYS A 188 -0.19 5.18 26.30
CA CYS A 188 -1.45 5.78 26.72
C CYS A 188 -1.64 5.62 28.23
N ASP A 189 -2.12 6.68 28.90
CA ASP A 189 -2.57 6.59 30.30
C ASP A 189 -3.81 5.70 30.43
N HIS A 190 -4.71 5.79 29.45
CA HIS A 190 -5.99 5.09 29.44
C HIS A 190 -6.36 4.63 28.02
N LYS A 191 -6.98 3.45 27.93
CA LYS A 191 -7.41 2.86 26.66
C LYS A 191 -8.72 3.49 26.17
N THR A 192 -8.61 4.64 25.53
CA THR A 192 -9.74 5.24 24.80
C THR A 192 -10.24 4.29 23.70
N PRO A 193 -11.49 4.47 23.19
CA PRO A 193 -11.98 3.69 22.07
C PRO A 193 -11.06 3.74 20.84
N GLU A 194 -10.41 4.87 20.59
CA GLU A 194 -9.51 5.04 19.45
C GLU A 194 -8.19 4.27 19.64
N ILE A 195 -7.60 4.32 20.84
CA ILE A 195 -6.45 3.49 21.20
C ILE A 195 -6.80 2.00 21.10
N GLN A 196 -7.99 1.61 21.57
CA GLN A 196 -8.45 0.23 21.50
C GLN A 196 -8.61 -0.25 20.04
N ARG A 197 -9.08 0.63 19.14
CA ARG A 197 -9.12 0.36 17.69
C ARG A 197 -7.73 0.15 17.11
N ARG A 198 -6.77 1.03 17.43
CA ARG A 198 -5.36 0.89 16.99
C ARG A 198 -4.73 -0.39 17.48
N ILE A 199 -4.88 -0.72 18.77
CA ILE A 199 -4.40 -1.99 19.35
C ILE A 199 -5.01 -3.19 18.62
N THR A 200 -6.31 -3.14 18.33
CA THR A 200 -7.00 -4.22 17.62
C THR A 200 -6.45 -4.38 16.20
N LEU A 201 -6.28 -3.28 15.47
CA LEU A 201 -5.74 -3.28 14.11
C LEU A 201 -4.29 -3.79 14.07
N LEU A 202 -3.44 -3.36 15.00
CA LEU A 202 -2.07 -3.86 15.13
C LEU A 202 -2.04 -5.38 15.34
N ARG A 203 -2.91 -5.90 16.23
CA ARG A 203 -3.01 -7.34 16.50
C ARG A 203 -3.52 -8.14 15.30
N LEU A 204 -4.48 -7.61 14.53
CA LEU A 204 -4.94 -8.22 13.28
C LEU A 204 -3.84 -8.30 12.20
N CYS A 205 -2.80 -7.49 12.33
CA CYS A 205 -1.62 -7.48 11.47
C CYS A 205 -0.45 -8.30 12.06
N ASP A 206 -0.71 -9.15 13.04
CA ASP A 206 0.27 -10.00 13.73
C ASP A 206 1.43 -9.24 14.39
N ALA A 207 1.19 -7.98 14.80
CA ALA A 207 2.18 -7.18 15.53
C ALA A 207 2.37 -7.67 16.97
N ASN A 208 3.60 -7.58 17.48
CA ASN A 208 3.87 -7.73 18.90
C ASN A 208 3.58 -6.40 19.62
N VAL A 209 2.35 -6.27 20.13
CA VAL A 209 1.85 -5.02 20.74
C VAL A 209 2.18 -4.95 22.22
N ILE A 210 2.92 -3.93 22.60
CA ILE A 210 3.26 -3.60 23.99
C ILE A 210 2.54 -2.29 24.35
N CYS A 211 1.72 -2.32 25.40
CA CYS A 211 1.07 -1.12 25.91
C CYS A 211 1.78 -0.66 27.17
N LEU A 212 2.16 0.62 27.24
CA LEU A 212 2.88 1.19 28.38
C LEU A 212 2.17 2.45 28.87
N SER A 213 2.22 2.65 30.18
CA SER A 213 1.87 3.93 30.79
C SER A 213 3.05 4.90 30.60
N PRO A 214 2.84 6.16 30.17
CA PRO A 214 3.86 7.19 30.03
C PRO A 214 4.81 7.31 31.24
N ASP A 215 4.28 7.18 32.46
CA ASP A 215 5.06 7.28 33.70
C ASP A 215 6.04 6.10 33.94
N GLU A 216 5.85 4.99 33.24
CA GLU A 216 6.62 3.75 33.43
C GLU A 216 7.66 3.51 32.30
N VAL A 217 7.65 4.37 31.29
CA VAL A 217 8.45 4.24 30.06
C VAL A 217 9.94 4.41 30.34
N LYS A 218 10.76 3.51 29.78
CA LYS A 218 12.22 3.59 29.74
C LYS A 218 12.71 3.57 28.30
N SER A 219 13.89 4.12 28.02
CA SER A 219 14.46 4.16 26.66
C SER A 219 14.58 2.78 26.01
N GLN A 220 14.90 1.73 26.80
CA GLN A 220 14.96 0.34 26.36
C GLN A 220 13.63 -0.21 25.82
N ASP A 221 12.50 0.37 26.24
CA ASP A 221 11.18 -0.08 25.78
C ASP A 221 10.95 0.25 24.30
N PHE A 222 11.72 1.18 23.73
CA PHE A 222 11.71 1.50 22.30
C PHE A 222 12.80 0.79 21.51
N GLU A 223 13.69 0.03 22.16
CA GLU A 223 14.72 -0.73 21.47
C GLU A 223 14.08 -1.65 20.44
N ASN A 224 14.50 -1.53 19.18
CA ASN A 224 13.96 -2.24 18.02
C ASN A 224 12.44 -2.07 17.81
N ALA A 225 11.81 -1.06 18.41
CA ALA A 225 10.45 -0.70 18.08
C ALA A 225 10.37 -0.35 16.60
N PHE A 226 9.40 -0.94 15.91
CA PHE A 226 9.12 -0.60 14.52
C PHE A 226 8.20 0.62 14.45
N LEU A 227 7.11 0.57 15.23
CA LEU A 227 6.04 1.55 15.25
C LEU A 227 5.69 1.93 16.68
N VAL A 228 5.44 3.22 16.92
CA VAL A 228 4.98 3.75 18.20
C VAL A 228 3.69 4.55 17.99
N ILE A 229 2.68 4.33 18.81
CA ILE A 229 1.46 5.16 18.84
C ILE A 229 1.42 5.85 20.19
N SER A 230 1.25 7.18 20.18
CA SER A 230 1.07 7.96 21.41
C SER A 230 -0.17 8.82 21.32
N THR A 231 -0.86 8.99 22.45
CA THR A 231 -1.99 9.92 22.56
C THR A 231 -1.55 11.37 22.64
N GLU A 232 -0.35 11.63 23.16
CA GLU A 232 0.18 12.97 23.36
C GLU A 232 1.62 13.06 22.88
N LYS A 233 1.98 14.21 22.29
CA LYS A 233 3.35 14.49 21.87
C LYS A 233 4.35 14.50 23.02
N THR A 234 3.95 15.04 24.17
CA THR A 234 4.76 15.17 25.40
C THR A 234 5.36 13.83 25.85
N TYR A 235 4.63 12.72 25.68
CA TYR A 235 5.11 11.39 26.04
C TYR A 235 6.27 10.91 25.16
N LEU A 236 6.42 11.47 23.97
CA LEU A 236 7.50 11.16 23.05
C LEU A 236 8.68 12.14 23.16
N GLU A 237 8.53 13.29 23.81
CA GLU A 237 9.59 14.32 23.86
C GLU A 237 10.91 13.77 24.39
N ASN A 238 10.87 13.00 25.49
CA ASN A 238 12.06 12.35 26.08
C ASN A 238 12.59 11.15 25.27
N CYS A 239 11.80 10.66 24.31
CA CYS A 239 12.12 9.47 23.49
C CYS A 239 12.58 9.83 22.07
N LEU A 240 12.25 11.04 21.62
CA LEU A 240 12.58 11.60 20.32
C LEU A 240 13.94 12.34 20.31
N GLU A 241 14.65 12.37 21.45
CA GLU A 241 15.84 13.21 21.63
C GLU A 241 17.07 12.82 20.78
N ASN A 242 17.08 11.65 20.10
CA ASN A 242 18.17 11.29 19.18
C ASN A 242 17.69 10.29 18.11
N ASP A 243 17.85 10.64 16.82
CA ASP A 243 17.81 9.73 15.66
C ASP A 243 16.83 8.55 15.80
N SER A 244 15.59 8.81 16.23
CA SER A 244 14.64 7.75 16.54
C SER A 244 14.38 6.93 15.29
N GLN A 245 14.85 5.69 15.30
CA GLN A 245 14.76 4.78 14.18
C GLN A 245 13.39 4.09 14.12
N PHE A 246 12.33 4.62 14.73
CA PHE A 246 10.97 4.07 14.65
C PHE A 246 10.04 5.06 13.95
N ILE A 247 8.98 4.55 13.32
CA ILE A 247 7.88 5.40 12.87
C ILE A 247 6.89 5.60 14.01
N TYR A 248 6.23 6.75 14.07
CA TYR A 248 5.26 7.05 15.11
C TYR A 248 3.99 7.74 14.59
N GLU A 249 2.88 7.49 15.28
CA GLU A 249 1.57 8.15 15.12
C GLU A 249 1.27 8.93 16.40
N LEU A 250 0.79 10.16 16.23
CA LEU A 250 0.27 11.02 17.29
C LEU A 250 -1.23 11.18 17.08
N LEU A 251 -2.03 10.79 18.06
CA LEU A 251 -3.49 10.82 17.92
C LEU A 251 -4.10 12.21 18.16
N ASP A 252 -3.41 13.07 18.90
CA ASP A 252 -3.77 14.47 19.15
C ASP A 252 -3.43 15.39 17.96
N ASP A 253 -2.39 15.06 17.19
CA ASP A 253 -2.01 15.76 15.96
C ASP A 253 -1.50 14.78 14.88
N GLN A 254 -2.39 14.45 13.93
CA GLN A 254 -2.10 13.52 12.83
C GLN A 254 -0.97 13.98 11.90
N ASN A 255 -0.67 15.29 11.86
CA ASN A 255 0.37 15.84 10.99
C ASN A 255 1.76 15.87 11.66
N ALA A 256 1.82 15.77 13.00
CA ALA A 256 3.07 15.77 13.75
C ALA A 256 3.77 14.40 13.78
N GLY A 257 3.04 13.33 13.43
CA GLY A 257 3.56 11.98 13.27
C GLY A 257 4.47 11.79 12.06
N THR A 258 5.25 10.70 12.04
CA THR A 258 5.85 10.21 10.77
C THR A 258 4.80 9.55 9.88
N HIS A 259 3.67 9.14 10.47
CA HIS A 259 2.52 8.63 9.77
C HIS A 259 1.25 8.87 10.59
N PHE A 260 0.11 8.72 9.92
CA PHE A 260 -1.17 8.55 10.57
C PHE A 260 -1.91 7.36 9.96
N THR A 261 -2.84 6.79 10.71
CA THR A 261 -3.73 5.75 10.19
C THR A 261 -4.99 6.42 9.63
N PRO A 262 -5.29 6.28 8.33
CA PRO A 262 -6.43 6.96 7.70
C PRO A 262 -7.76 6.36 8.14
N ASN A 263 -8.88 6.95 7.72
CA ASN A 263 -10.19 6.31 7.86
C ASN A 263 -10.25 5.03 7.01
N LEU A 264 -10.70 3.93 7.61
CA LEU A 264 -10.64 2.60 7.02
C LEU A 264 -12.03 1.98 6.83
N ILE A 265 -12.17 1.29 5.72
CA ILE A 265 -13.25 0.36 5.41
C ILE A 265 -12.58 -1.01 5.26
N ILE A 266 -12.97 -1.96 6.11
CA ILE A 266 -12.35 -3.27 6.20
C ILE A 266 -13.41 -4.34 5.96
N ASP A 267 -13.16 -5.23 5.00
CA ASP A 267 -13.93 -6.46 4.74
C ASP A 267 -12.92 -7.61 4.58
N ASP A 268 -12.63 -8.29 5.68
CA ASP A 268 -11.51 -9.24 5.83
C ASP A 268 -10.15 -8.63 5.35
N ASP A 269 -9.58 -9.15 4.27
CA ASP A 269 -8.32 -8.69 3.69
C ASP A 269 -8.48 -7.56 2.66
N LEU A 270 -9.72 -7.15 2.35
CA LEU A 270 -9.98 -5.90 1.65
C LEU A 270 -9.84 -4.74 2.63
N ILE A 271 -8.93 -3.83 2.32
CA ILE A 271 -8.77 -2.57 3.04
C ILE A 271 -8.90 -1.45 2.02
N VAL A 272 -9.89 -0.58 2.23
CA VAL A 272 -10.04 0.66 1.48
C VAL A 272 -9.88 1.82 2.44
N SER A 273 -9.04 2.78 2.10
CA SER A 273 -8.91 4.03 2.84
C SER A 273 -9.12 5.22 1.92
N ILE A 274 -9.53 6.33 2.52
CA ILE A 274 -9.73 7.60 1.83
C ILE A 274 -9.11 8.73 2.65
N SER A 275 -8.49 9.68 1.96
CA SER A 275 -8.17 11.00 2.51
C SER A 275 -8.47 12.08 1.49
N ALA A 276 -8.72 13.29 1.97
CA ALA A 276 -8.58 14.49 1.17
C ALA A 276 -7.26 15.20 1.51
N LYS A 277 -6.80 15.99 0.57
CA LYS A 277 -5.82 17.05 0.76
C LYS A 277 -6.33 18.01 1.84
N ASN A 278 -5.42 18.45 2.71
CA ASN A 278 -5.74 19.35 3.82
C ASN A 278 -6.54 20.59 3.33
N GLY A 279 -7.78 20.79 3.81
CA GLY A 279 -8.63 21.94 3.43
C GLY A 279 -10.13 21.66 3.34
N ASN A 280 -10.86 22.54 2.62
CA ASN A 280 -12.33 22.68 2.54
C ASN A 280 -13.13 21.47 1.97
N GLN A 281 -12.51 20.32 1.68
CA GLN A 281 -13.19 19.15 1.07
C GLN A 281 -13.57 18.02 2.05
N ILE A 282 -13.49 18.27 3.36
CA ILE A 282 -13.82 17.29 4.41
C ILE A 282 -15.23 16.68 4.20
N CYS A 283 -16.24 17.51 3.91
CA CYS A 283 -17.62 17.05 3.72
C CYS A 283 -17.80 16.11 2.51
N GLN A 284 -17.15 16.41 1.38
CA GLN A 284 -17.20 15.55 0.19
C GLN A 284 -16.53 14.20 0.45
N THR A 285 -15.45 14.21 1.23
CA THR A 285 -14.70 13.00 1.61
C THR A 285 -15.51 12.12 2.56
N GLU A 286 -16.22 12.73 3.52
CA GLU A 286 -17.13 12.03 4.43
C GLU A 286 -18.29 11.37 3.69
N ASP A 287 -18.94 12.09 2.78
CA ASP A 287 -20.03 11.54 1.94
C ASP A 287 -19.53 10.37 1.08
N LEU A 288 -18.35 10.50 0.48
CA LEU A 288 -17.74 9.43 -0.30
C LEU A 288 -17.38 8.25 0.60
N PHE A 289 -16.82 8.48 1.79
CA PHE A 289 -16.53 7.43 2.77
C PHE A 289 -17.79 6.63 3.14
N VAL A 290 -18.91 7.30 3.41
CA VAL A 290 -20.19 6.62 3.72
C VAL A 290 -20.67 5.77 2.55
N LYS A 291 -20.58 6.26 1.30
CA LYS A 291 -20.93 5.50 0.09
C LYS A 291 -20.04 4.27 -0.09
N LEU A 292 -18.73 4.44 0.06
CA LEU A 292 -17.75 3.35 -0.05
C LEU A 292 -17.98 2.30 1.05
N LYS A 293 -18.30 2.76 2.27
CA LYS A 293 -18.62 1.87 3.38
C LYS A 293 -19.83 0.98 3.05
N HIS A 294 -20.91 1.58 2.54
CA HIS A 294 -22.08 0.82 2.09
C HIS A 294 -21.77 -0.14 0.94
N LEU A 295 -20.82 0.20 0.07
CA LEU A 295 -20.43 -0.63 -1.06
C LEU A 295 -19.59 -1.84 -0.64
N PHE A 296 -18.64 -1.67 0.27
CA PHE A 296 -17.63 -2.70 0.57
C PHE A 296 -17.93 -3.48 1.85
N GLU A 297 -18.36 -2.84 2.93
CA GLU A 297 -18.55 -3.56 4.19
C GLU A 297 -19.66 -4.60 4.07
N ASN A 298 -19.35 -5.85 4.42
CA ASN A 298 -20.28 -6.98 4.43
C ASN A 298 -20.96 -7.26 3.08
N ASN A 299 -20.34 -6.86 1.96
CA ASN A 299 -20.86 -7.10 0.61
C ASN A 299 -20.17 -8.25 -0.13
N GLY A 300 -19.36 -9.05 0.60
CA GLY A 300 -18.78 -10.30 0.09
C GLY A 300 -17.42 -10.13 -0.59
N PHE A 301 -16.84 -8.94 -0.60
CA PHE A 301 -15.51 -8.71 -1.15
C PHE A 301 -14.43 -9.45 -0.35
N GLY A 302 -14.53 -9.43 0.98
CA GLY A 302 -13.61 -10.14 1.88
C GLY A 302 -13.61 -11.64 1.61
N ALA A 303 -14.80 -12.26 1.63
CA ALA A 303 -15.00 -13.66 1.28
C ALA A 303 -14.49 -14.00 -0.14
N TYR A 304 -14.71 -13.11 -1.10
CA TYR A 304 -14.27 -13.26 -2.48
C TYR A 304 -12.74 -13.21 -2.62
N ILE A 305 -12.08 -12.23 -2.01
CA ILE A 305 -10.63 -12.10 -1.99
C ILE A 305 -10.00 -13.28 -1.24
N ASN A 306 -10.63 -13.76 -0.18
CA ASN A 306 -10.22 -14.95 0.54
C ASN A 306 -10.27 -16.19 -0.35
N LEU A 307 -11.36 -16.40 -1.10
CA LEU A 307 -11.47 -17.50 -2.06
C LEU A 307 -10.36 -17.45 -3.12
N LEU A 308 -10.08 -16.27 -3.68
CA LEU A 308 -9.00 -16.15 -4.68
C LEU A 308 -7.62 -16.39 -4.06
N GLY A 309 -7.40 -15.90 -2.84
CA GLY A 309 -6.14 -16.04 -2.12
C GLY A 309 -5.80 -17.49 -1.77
N THR A 310 -6.78 -18.31 -1.37
CA THR A 310 -6.55 -19.74 -1.04
C THR A 310 -6.11 -20.56 -2.25
N ARG A 311 -6.43 -20.10 -3.46
CA ARG A 311 -6.06 -20.77 -4.73
C ARG A 311 -4.70 -20.34 -5.28
N ARG A 312 -4.04 -19.37 -4.64
CA ARG A 312 -2.80 -18.79 -5.15
C ARG A 312 -1.67 -19.82 -5.30
N SER A 313 -1.52 -20.75 -4.36
CA SER A 313 -0.49 -21.79 -4.46
C SER A 313 -0.73 -22.71 -5.66
N GLU A 314 -1.97 -23.15 -5.88
CA GLU A 314 -2.35 -23.98 -7.02
C GLU A 314 -2.10 -23.26 -8.36
N VAL A 315 -2.39 -21.95 -8.41
CA VAL A 315 -2.12 -21.10 -9.58
C VAL A 315 -0.62 -20.89 -9.81
N LEU A 316 0.17 -20.72 -8.76
CA LEU A 316 1.63 -20.61 -8.88
C LEU A 316 2.27 -21.88 -9.43
N GLU A 317 1.75 -23.04 -9.04
CA GLU A 317 2.19 -24.35 -9.56
C GLU A 317 1.74 -24.57 -11.00
N ALA A 318 0.51 -24.17 -11.35
CA ALA A 318 -0.06 -24.39 -12.68
C ALA A 318 0.50 -23.44 -13.75
N PHE A 319 0.87 -22.20 -13.38
CA PHE A 319 1.22 -21.15 -14.33
C PHE A 319 2.63 -20.58 -14.04
N PRO A 320 3.63 -20.88 -14.89
CA PRO A 320 5.03 -20.57 -14.59
C PRO A 320 5.35 -19.07 -14.67
N THR A 321 4.67 -18.33 -15.54
CA THR A 321 4.95 -16.89 -15.74
C THR A 321 3.98 -15.98 -15.00
N SER A 322 4.45 -14.80 -14.57
CA SER A 322 3.59 -13.79 -13.92
C SER A 322 2.43 -13.35 -14.80
N LYS A 323 2.64 -13.29 -16.13
CA LYS A 323 1.61 -12.95 -17.10
C LYS A 323 0.48 -13.98 -17.12
N MET A 324 0.81 -15.28 -17.26
CA MET A 324 -0.20 -16.34 -17.27
C MET A 324 -1.02 -16.37 -15.98
N ARG A 325 -0.37 -16.14 -14.83
CA ARG A 325 -1.07 -16.02 -13.54
C ARG A 325 -2.05 -14.86 -13.51
N ALA A 326 -1.63 -13.70 -14.02
CA ALA A 326 -2.49 -12.53 -14.11
C ALA A 326 -3.70 -12.79 -15.03
N ASP A 327 -3.46 -13.35 -16.21
CA ASP A 327 -4.49 -13.67 -17.20
C ASP A 327 -5.53 -14.68 -16.64
N PHE A 328 -5.08 -15.67 -15.86
CA PHE A 328 -5.96 -16.62 -15.18
C PHE A 328 -6.87 -15.93 -14.15
N PHE A 329 -6.31 -15.11 -13.26
CA PHE A 329 -7.12 -14.37 -12.30
C PHE A 329 -8.07 -13.39 -12.98
N GLU A 330 -7.67 -12.77 -14.09
CA GLU A 330 -8.55 -11.91 -14.89
C GLU A 330 -9.74 -12.67 -15.46
N THR A 331 -9.51 -13.88 -15.96
CA THR A 331 -10.56 -14.78 -16.43
C THR A 331 -11.52 -15.16 -15.31
N LEU A 332 -11.00 -15.52 -14.13
CA LEU A 332 -11.83 -15.83 -12.96
C LEU A 332 -12.68 -14.65 -12.52
N ILE A 333 -12.06 -13.48 -12.37
CA ILE A 333 -12.73 -12.28 -11.87
C ILE A 333 -13.74 -11.76 -12.90
N GLY A 334 -13.44 -11.90 -14.19
CA GLY A 334 -14.33 -11.52 -15.28
C GLY A 334 -15.45 -12.52 -15.56
N HIS A 335 -15.42 -13.72 -14.96
CA HIS A 335 -16.35 -14.80 -15.29
C HIS A 335 -17.81 -14.41 -15.03
N VAL A 336 -18.62 -14.53 -16.09
CA VAL A 336 -20.09 -14.44 -16.06
C VAL A 336 -20.64 -15.56 -16.94
N ALA A 337 -21.69 -16.24 -16.51
CA ALA A 337 -22.33 -17.32 -17.28
C ALA A 337 -22.89 -16.82 -18.62
N ASP A 338 -23.38 -15.58 -18.66
CA ASP A 338 -23.72 -14.85 -19.87
C ASP A 338 -22.46 -14.21 -20.47
N THR A 339 -21.91 -14.84 -21.51
CA THR A 339 -20.67 -14.42 -22.17
C THR A 339 -20.77 -13.06 -22.89
N SER A 340 -21.96 -12.48 -23.00
CA SER A 340 -22.14 -11.12 -23.55
C SER A 340 -21.87 -10.01 -22.53
N LYS A 341 -21.61 -10.37 -21.26
CA LYS A 341 -21.42 -9.43 -20.15
C LYS A 341 -20.09 -9.66 -19.45
N THR A 342 -19.56 -8.60 -18.86
CA THR A 342 -18.42 -8.63 -17.95
C THR A 342 -18.91 -8.45 -16.51
N CYS A 343 -18.28 -9.15 -15.56
CA CYS A 343 -18.62 -9.00 -14.15
C CYS A 343 -18.33 -7.57 -13.68
N CYS A 344 -19.31 -6.90 -13.08
CA CYS A 344 -19.17 -5.55 -12.55
C CYS A 344 -18.66 -5.52 -11.09
N LEU A 345 -18.46 -6.68 -10.45
CA LEU A 345 -18.13 -6.80 -9.02
C LEU A 345 -19.10 -6.03 -8.10
N SER A 346 -20.34 -5.80 -8.54
CA SER A 346 -21.31 -4.92 -7.89
C SER A 346 -20.87 -3.47 -7.70
N LEU A 347 -19.80 -3.03 -8.37
CA LEU A 347 -19.28 -1.65 -8.30
C LEU A 347 -20.23 -0.67 -9.02
N THR A 348 -20.77 -1.06 -10.17
CA THR A 348 -21.71 -0.22 -10.95
C THR A 348 -23.18 -0.48 -10.63
N ASP A 349 -23.51 -1.66 -10.10
CA ASP A 349 -24.87 -2.06 -9.70
C ASP A 349 -24.81 -2.98 -8.48
N GLN A 350 -25.17 -2.43 -7.32
CA GLN A 350 -25.19 -3.16 -6.04
C GLN A 350 -26.26 -4.25 -5.99
N ASN A 351 -27.29 -4.16 -6.85
CA ASN A 351 -28.36 -5.14 -6.97
C ASN A 351 -28.13 -6.13 -8.11
N CYS A 352 -26.94 -6.14 -8.71
CA CYS A 352 -26.59 -7.05 -9.79
C CYS A 352 -26.80 -8.52 -9.36
N THR A 353 -27.63 -9.25 -10.10
CA THR A 353 -27.94 -10.67 -9.88
C THR A 353 -27.30 -11.59 -10.93
N ALA A 354 -26.34 -11.08 -11.70
CA ALA A 354 -25.65 -11.88 -12.72
C ALA A 354 -25.03 -13.14 -12.10
N GLU A 355 -25.19 -14.29 -12.75
CA GLU A 355 -24.51 -15.53 -12.38
C GLU A 355 -23.03 -15.41 -12.75
N CYS A 356 -22.24 -14.94 -11.79
CA CYS A 356 -20.81 -14.67 -11.91
C CYS A 356 -20.09 -15.12 -10.64
N LEU A 357 -18.77 -15.31 -10.72
CA LEU A 357 -17.98 -15.82 -9.58
C LEU A 357 -18.16 -14.96 -8.32
N PHE A 358 -18.18 -13.64 -8.46
CA PHE A 358 -18.36 -12.72 -7.34
C PHE A 358 -19.72 -12.90 -6.65
N ASN A 359 -20.82 -12.92 -7.41
CA ASN A 359 -22.15 -13.10 -6.84
C ASN A 359 -22.37 -14.49 -6.24
N TRP A 360 -21.73 -15.53 -6.79
CA TRP A 360 -21.75 -16.85 -6.15
C TRP A 360 -21.13 -16.80 -4.76
N VAL A 361 -19.99 -16.14 -4.60
CA VAL A 361 -19.36 -15.97 -3.28
C VAL A 361 -20.21 -15.08 -2.37
N ARG A 362 -20.67 -13.92 -2.87
CA ARG A 362 -21.54 -12.99 -2.14
C ARG A 362 -22.82 -13.64 -1.60
N HIS A 363 -23.35 -14.64 -2.31
CA HIS A 363 -24.57 -15.37 -1.92
C HIS A 363 -24.30 -16.76 -1.33
N GLY A 364 -23.06 -17.06 -0.94
CA GLY A 364 -22.71 -18.30 -0.24
C GLY A 364 -22.68 -19.57 -1.09
N LYS A 365 -22.74 -19.46 -2.43
CA LYS A 365 -22.62 -20.58 -3.38
C LYS A 365 -21.14 -20.98 -3.59
N ILE A 366 -20.42 -21.27 -2.51
CA ILE A 366 -18.97 -21.52 -2.51
C ILE A 366 -18.58 -22.78 -3.30
N ASP A 367 -19.40 -23.83 -3.25
CA ASP A 367 -19.13 -25.07 -4.00
C ASP A 367 -19.16 -24.87 -5.52
N GLN A 368 -20.09 -24.04 -5.99
CA GLN A 368 -20.17 -23.65 -7.40
C GLN A 368 -18.94 -22.86 -7.84
N ALA A 369 -18.49 -21.92 -7.00
CA ALA A 369 -17.27 -21.15 -7.23
C ALA A 369 -16.02 -22.04 -7.28
N ASN A 370 -15.89 -22.98 -6.33
CA ASN A 370 -14.78 -23.95 -6.30
C ASN A 370 -14.77 -24.86 -7.52
N THR A 371 -15.94 -25.32 -7.96
CA THR A 371 -16.08 -26.17 -9.16
C THR A 371 -15.59 -25.45 -10.40
N LEU A 372 -15.99 -24.18 -10.61
CA LEU A 372 -15.50 -23.36 -11.71
C LEU A 372 -13.98 -23.24 -11.71
N ILE A 373 -13.40 -22.86 -10.56
CA ILE A 373 -11.96 -22.65 -10.44
C ILE A 373 -11.20 -23.94 -10.76
N THR A 374 -11.66 -25.07 -10.22
CA THR A 374 -11.06 -26.39 -10.45
C THR A 374 -11.12 -26.78 -11.93
N ASN A 375 -12.26 -26.56 -12.58
CA ASN A 375 -12.42 -26.86 -14.01
C ASN A 375 -11.45 -26.02 -14.86
N LEU A 376 -11.36 -24.71 -14.61
CA LEU A 376 -10.45 -23.82 -15.34
C LEU A 376 -8.98 -24.17 -15.11
N LEU A 377 -8.60 -24.56 -13.88
CA LEU A 377 -7.24 -25.06 -13.59
C LEU A 377 -6.93 -26.36 -14.36
N ASN A 378 -7.89 -27.27 -14.45
CA ASN A 378 -7.72 -28.54 -15.17
C ASN A 378 -7.66 -28.36 -16.69
N GLU A 379 -8.50 -27.49 -17.25
CA GLU A 379 -8.48 -27.17 -18.69
C GLU A 379 -7.12 -26.64 -19.12
N GLN A 380 -6.51 -25.75 -18.33
CA GLN A 380 -5.21 -25.16 -18.65
C GLN A 380 -4.03 -26.12 -18.46
N ARG A 381 -4.14 -27.14 -17.60
CA ARG A 381 -3.12 -28.21 -17.45
C ARG A 381 -3.14 -29.23 -18.59
N ALA A 382 -4.22 -29.27 -19.37
CA ALA A 382 -4.37 -30.17 -20.51
C ALA A 382 -3.75 -29.62 -21.81
N TYR A 383 -3.39 -28.33 -21.83
CA TYR A 383 -2.61 -27.66 -22.87
C TYR A 383 -1.15 -27.51 -22.45
#